data_AF-A0A5B0FW17-F1
#
_entry.id   AF-A0A5B0FW17-F1
#
_cell.length_a   1.000
_cell.length_b   1.000
_cell.length_c   1.000
_cell.angle_alpha   90.00
_cell.angle_beta   90.00
_cell.angle_gamma   90.00
#
_symmetry.space_group_name_H-M   'P 1'
#
loop_
_entity.id
_entity.type
_entity.pdbx_description
1 polymer ?
#
loop_
_entity_poly.entity_id
_entity_poly.type
_entity_poly.pdbx_seq_one_letter_code
_entity_poly.pdbx_strand_id
1 'polypeptide(L)' 'MKVIQAILDDEATDAEKEHFRDNMDKCIPCIEAYRLEKCIKDSLNHKIVKKPCPESILNTILSKINS' A
#
# COMPACT_ATOMS: atom_id res chain seq x y z
N MET A 1 1.41 2.54 -15.36
CA MET A 1 1.65 1.33 -14.54
C MET A 1 2.25 1.64 -13.18
N LYS A 2 3.39 2.35 -13.06
CA LYS A 2 4.05 2.62 -11.76
C LYS A 2 3.16 3.25 -10.68
N VAL A 3 2.23 4.12 -11.06
CA VAL A 3 1.33 4.81 -10.11
C VAL A 3 0.39 3.83 -9.39
N ILE A 4 -0.09 2.76 -10.05
CA ILE A 4 -0.97 1.77 -9.38
C ILE A 4 -0.22 1.06 -8.27
N GLN A 5 1.02 0.65 -8.54
CA GLN A 5 1.89 -0.01 -7.57
C GLN A 5 2.24 0.94 -6.41
N ALA A 6 2.64 2.18 -6.74
CA ALA A 6 2.91 3.21 -5.73
C ALA A 6 1.66 3.52 -4.86
N ILE A 7 0.46 3.51 -5.43
CA ILE A 7 -0.79 3.68 -4.68
C ILE A 7 -1.01 2.49 -3.75
N LEU A 8 -0.84 1.26 -4.25
CA LEU A 8 -1.03 0.06 -3.45
C LEU A 8 -0.01 -0.04 -2.32
N ASP A 9 1.22 0.43 -2.54
CA ASP A 9 2.34 0.43 -1.60
C ASP A 9 2.38 1.64 -0.66
N ASP A 10 1.37 2.52 -0.73
CA ASP A 10 1.27 3.77 0.04
C ASP A 10 2.43 4.77 -0.22
N GLU A 11 3.15 4.61 -1.33
CA GLU A 11 4.26 5.46 -1.76
C GLU A 11 3.81 6.61 -2.69
N ALA A 12 2.59 6.56 -3.23
CA ALA A 12 2.06 7.61 -4.08
C ALA A 12 1.77 8.89 -3.30
N THR A 13 2.05 10.03 -3.93
CA THR A 13 1.70 11.36 -3.41
C THR A 13 0.17 11.55 -3.39
N ASP A 14 -0.30 12.50 -2.58
CA ASP A 14 -1.74 12.81 -2.51
C ASP A 14 -2.30 13.27 -3.87
N ALA A 15 -1.51 14.04 -4.62
CA ALA A 15 -1.86 14.48 -5.97
C ALA A 15 -2.01 13.29 -6.94
N GLU A 16 -1.13 12.29 -6.86
CA GLU A 16 -1.24 11.07 -7.67
C GLU A 16 -2.45 10.22 -7.27
N LYS A 17 -2.72 10.11 -5.97
CA LYS A 17 -3.90 9.40 -5.44
C LYS A 17 -5.20 10.06 -5.91
N GLU A 18 -5.28 11.39 -5.87
CA GLU A 18 -6.44 12.16 -6.32
C GLU A 18 -6.65 12.02 -7.84
N HIS A 19 -5.60 12.28 -8.63
CA HIS A 19 -5.65 12.09 -10.07
C HIS A 19 -6.09 10.67 -10.46
N PHE A 20 -5.60 9.65 -9.76
CA PHE A 20 -6.03 8.27 -10.01
C PHE A 20 -7.50 8.05 -9.67
N ARG A 21 -7.98 8.53 -8.51
CA ARG A 21 -9.38 8.40 -8.10
C ARG A 21 -10.35 9.05 -9.09
N ASP A 22 -10.02 10.24 -9.60
CA ASP A 22 -10.90 11.02 -10.49
C ASP A 22 -11.06 10.43 -11.90
N ASN A 23 -10.16 9.51 -12.26
CA ASN A 23 -10.07 8.93 -13.61
C ASN A 23 -10.22 7.40 -13.65
N MET A 24 -10.15 6.73 -12.50
CA MET A 24 -10.14 5.26 -12.44
C MET A 24 -11.42 4.64 -12.99
N ASP A 25 -12.58 5.23 -12.69
CA ASP A 25 -13.90 4.75 -13.14
C ASP A 25 -14.10 4.83 -14.66
N LYS A 26 -13.31 5.66 -15.35
CA LYS A 26 -13.40 5.90 -16.80
C LYS A 26 -12.44 5.04 -17.63
N CYS A 27 -11.53 4.30 -16.98
CA CYS A 27 -10.48 3.53 -17.67
C CYS A 27 -10.55 2.04 -17.30
N ILE A 28 -11.21 1.22 -18.13
CA ILE A 28 -11.28 -0.25 -17.95
C ILE A 28 -9.89 -0.89 -17.78
N PRO A 29 -8.88 -0.59 -18.64
CA PRO A 29 -7.54 -1.15 -18.45
C PRO A 29 -6.91 -0.80 -17.09
N CYS A 30 -7.20 0.40 -16.57
CA CYS A 30 -6.69 0.85 -15.28
C CYS A 30 -7.37 0.11 -14.12
N ILE A 31 -8.69 -0.15 -14.23
CA ILE A 31 -9.46 -0.93 -13.25
C ILE A 31 -8.93 -2.37 -13.20
N GLU A 32 -8.73 -3.00 -14.36
CA GLU A 32 -8.23 -4.36 -14.45
C GLU A 32 -6.80 -4.47 -13.92
N ALA A 33 -5.91 -3.54 -14.30
CA ALA A 33 -4.56 -3.48 -13.79
C ALA A 33 -4.52 -3.30 -12.26
N TYR A 34 -5.34 -2.40 -11.71
CA TYR A 34 -5.44 -2.20 -10.26
C TYR A 34 -5.89 -3.48 -9.55
N ARG A 35 -6.92 -4.16 -10.07
CA ARG A 35 -7.42 -5.42 -9.50
C ARG A 35 -6.36 -6.52 -9.54
N LEU A 36 -5.63 -6.63 -10.65
CA LEU A 36 -4.56 -7.61 -10.81
C LEU A 36 -3.44 -7.37 -9.79
N GLU A 37 -2.90 -6.15 -9.75
CA GLU A 37 -1.80 -5.79 -8.85
C GLU A 37 -2.21 -5.94 -7.38
N LYS A 38 -3.44 -5.55 -7.02
CA LYS A 38 -3.98 -5.75 -5.68
C LYS A 38 -4.05 -7.23 -5.31
N CYS A 39 -4.55 -8.08 -6.19
CA CYS A 39 -4.65 -9.52 -5.95
C CYS A 39 -3.27 -10.17 -5.76
N ILE A 40 -2.27 -9.72 -6.54
CA ILE A 40 -0.87 -10.15 -6.39
C ILE A 40 -0.35 -9.75 -5.01
N LYS A 41 -0.50 -8.47 -4.62
CA LYS A 41 -0.06 -7.97 -3.32
C LYS A 41 -0.72 -8.71 -2.16
N ASP A 42 -2.03 -8.91 -2.22
CA ASP A 42 -2.78 -9.64 -1.20
C ASP A 42 -2.29 -11.10 -1.12
N SER A 43 -2.04 -11.74 -2.25
CA SER A 43 -1.50 -13.11 -2.29
C SER A 43 -0.11 -13.21 -1.66
N LEU A 44 0.76 -12.21 -1.90
CA LEU A 44 2.07 -12.14 -1.28
C LEU A 44 1.96 -11.94 0.24
N ASN A 45 1.11 -11.01 0.69
CA ASN A 45 0.86 -10.75 2.11
C ASN A 45 0.38 -11.99 2.90
N HIS A 46 -0.35 -12.89 2.26
CA HIS A 46 -0.78 -14.15 2.87
C HIS A 46 0.32 -15.22 2.90
N LYS A 47 1.28 -15.17 1.96
CA LYS A 47 2.35 -16.17 1.85
C LYS A 47 3.60 -15.83 2.65
N ILE A 48 3.76 -14.57 3.06
CA ILE A 48 4.87 -14.16 3.91
C ILE A 48 4.62 -14.51 5.37
N VAL A 49 5.65 -15.03 6.05
CA VAL A 49 5.62 -15.24 7.50
C VAL A 49 5.82 -13.89 8.19
N LYS A 50 4.77 -13.39 8.85
CA LYS A 50 4.87 -12.17 9.67
C LYS A 50 5.74 -12.46 10.88
N LYS A 51 6.89 -11.77 10.98
CA LYS A 51 7.76 -11.84 12.15
C LYS A 51 7.31 -10.79 13.18
N PRO A 52 7.37 -11.11 14.48
CA PRO A 52 7.11 -10.11 15.51
C PRO A 52 8.11 -8.96 15.40
N CYS A 53 7.64 -7.74 15.68
CA CYS A 53 8.52 -6.59 15.83
C CYS A 53 9.46 -6.82 17.02
N PRO A 54 10.78 -6.61 16.89
CA PRO A 54 11.69 -6.68 18.02
C PRO A 54 11.24 -5.76 19.16
N GLU A 55 11.27 -6.27 20.39
CA GLU A 55 10.79 -5.58 21.58
C GLU A 55 11.49 -4.22 21.81
N SER A 56 12.79 -4.15 21.50
CA SER A 56 13.56 -2.91 21.55
C SER A 56 12.98 -1.80 20.65
N ILE A 57 12.53 -2.16 19.45
CA ILE A 57 11.91 -1.22 18.50
C ILE A 57 10.52 -0.82 19.01
N LEU A 58 9.71 -1.78 19.47
CA LEU A 58 8.40 -1.50 20.04
C LEU A 58 8.49 -0.53 21.21
N ASN A 59 9.40 -0.77 22.16
CA ASN A 59 9.61 0.10 23.32
C ASN A 59 10.06 1.51 22.92
N THR A 60 10.93 1.62 21.91
CA THR A 60 11.37 2.91 21.35
C THR A 60 10.20 3.69 20.72
N ILE A 61 9.28 3.00 20.04
CA ILE A 61 8.08 3.64 19.47
C ILE A 61 7.16 4.12 20.58
N LEU A 62 6.87 3.26 21.57
CA LEU A 62 5.98 3.58 22.68
C LEU A 62 6.51 4.74 23.53
N SER A 63 7.82 4.83 23.76
CA SER A 63 8.40 5.94 24.51
C SER A 63 8.19 7.29 23.82
N LYS A 64 8.21 7.33 22.48
CA LYS A 64 8.00 8.55 21.70
C LYS A 64 6.54 9.00 21.61
N ILE A 65 5.59 8.07 21.72
CA ILE A 65 4.15 8.38 21.68
C ILE A 65 3.66 8.90 23.03
N ASN A 66 4.21 8.37 24.13
CA ASN A 66 3.80 8.73 25.50
C ASN A 66 4.62 9.88 26.11
N SER A 67 5.50 10.52 25.32
CA SER A 67 6.25 11.73 25.69
C SER A 67 5.51 12.96 25.21
#